data_AF-A0A0M6YFF3-F1
#
_entry.id   AF-A0A0M6YFF3-F1
#
_cell.length_a   1.000
_cell.length_b   1.000
_cell.length_c   1.000
_cell.angle_alpha   90.00
_cell.angle_beta   90.00
_cell.angle_gamma   90.00
#
_symmetry.space_group_name_H-M   'P 1'
#
loop_
_entity.id
_entity.type
_entity.pdbx_description
1 polymer ?
#
loop_
_entity_poly.entity_id
_entity_poly.type
_entity_poly.pdbx_seq_one_letter_code
_entity_poly.pdbx_strand_id
1 'polypeptide(L)'
;MTLRCVHFLWLFLASIWTVGANAQATTVRSGEHATFSRLVFADDLGRRWTTKRTADGFEIEFFEDVPTLDLDQVFDLIPRNRLVAVESVGKTLQLSLGCDCPVVVSQIASGHIVIDIEDPDPARRNTPPIAIPAKAGGVIPFELAPRNTIFPILADLRDAPVPNATPSPVITAPNPIAAVPGDQFRRHPLGSVALVPQTKRQQPTQSSGTSCNIDALASETLVYDPKIALSELTTARNGLLSGQDILDDKAVERLARTYLRLGWGVEAAMTADLADFDTAGFLVIAAAFDGVPVDAEDQVDPGCGAGAAVVALLTGVDSKLWARANEADVVVLLDRMPASRWADLSSRLEIELSRLNRADLLTGLGPPENTGKNDTPIPSAAGTDLAAIRLAISHLAETNTVGLPPDRLHIENVRALRPSVPAGALRDELDAELAEALVLAGLAGAAAEMVSTGKITAEQMLGVIEKHAAGVDGVAFIVRLEPHLAPDDPARLRARSALLAVGLEDAAQRFAVLPDDRLPDIADAPIAPSEPWLARDFPALTAAPPDEWTARTRMADAILRRNDTGLPDGDLAAADEVLSRSRETGMLVRQLIDGL
;
A
#
# COMPACT_ATOMS: atom_id res chain seq x y z
N MET A 1 31.36 -29.88 -56.97
CA MET A 1 29.88 -29.73 -56.88
C MET A 1 29.33 -29.80 -55.45
N THR A 2 30.16 -29.98 -54.43
CA THR A 2 29.73 -30.19 -53.03
C THR A 2 29.68 -28.90 -52.18
N LEU A 3 30.48 -27.88 -52.51
CA LEU A 3 30.51 -26.62 -51.73
C LEU A 3 29.31 -25.69 -51.97
N ARG A 4 28.63 -25.81 -53.12
CA ARG A 4 27.46 -24.97 -53.46
C ARG A 4 26.16 -25.40 -52.78
N CYS A 5 26.03 -26.68 -52.40
CA CYS A 5 24.83 -27.18 -51.69
C CYS A 5 24.80 -26.78 -50.21
N VAL A 6 25.96 -26.62 -49.56
CA VAL A 6 26.02 -26.27 -48.13
C VAL A 6 25.64 -24.81 -47.89
N HIS A 7 25.97 -23.89 -48.82
CA HIS A 7 25.56 -22.48 -48.71
C HIS A 7 24.06 -22.26 -48.94
N PHE A 8 23.42 -23.06 -49.81
CA PHE A 8 21.97 -22.96 -50.03
C PHE A 8 21.17 -23.47 -48.82
N LEU A 9 21.67 -24.49 -48.11
CA LEU A 9 21.01 -25.02 -46.92
C LEU A 9 21.05 -24.05 -45.72
N TRP A 10 22.15 -23.30 -45.56
CA TRP A 10 22.29 -22.29 -44.51
C TRP A 10 21.41 -21.05 -44.75
N LEU A 11 21.27 -20.61 -46.01
CA LEU A 11 20.36 -19.51 -46.37
C LEU A 11 18.88 -19.91 -46.20
N PHE A 12 18.52 -21.17 -46.47
CA PHE A 12 17.16 -21.67 -46.27
C PHE A 12 16.83 -21.85 -44.77
N LEU A 13 17.77 -22.33 -43.95
CA LEU A 13 17.56 -22.44 -42.50
C LEU A 13 17.46 -21.07 -41.80
N ALA A 14 18.22 -20.06 -42.24
CA ALA A 14 18.14 -18.71 -41.69
C ALA A 14 16.80 -18.00 -41.99
N SER A 15 16.08 -18.45 -43.03
CA SER A 15 14.80 -17.87 -43.45
C SER A 15 13.59 -18.42 -42.68
N ILE A 16 13.75 -19.54 -41.94
CA ILE A 16 12.65 -20.19 -41.18
C ILE A 16 12.56 -19.68 -39.73
N TRP A 17 13.58 -18.94 -39.25
CA TRP A 17 13.64 -18.42 -37.87
C TRP A 17 13.17 -16.97 -37.70
N THR A 18 12.58 -16.35 -38.73
CA THR A 18 11.85 -15.09 -38.58
C THR A 18 10.39 -15.37 -38.22
N VAL A 19 10.17 -15.98 -37.05
CA VAL A 19 8.87 -15.92 -36.40
C VAL A 19 8.76 -14.49 -35.88
N GLY A 20 7.99 -13.65 -36.55
CA GLY A 20 7.67 -12.32 -36.07
C GLY A 20 7.07 -12.42 -34.68
N ALA A 21 7.71 -11.78 -33.71
CA ALA A 21 7.08 -11.47 -32.44
C ALA A 21 5.91 -10.52 -32.74
N ASN A 22 4.72 -11.08 -32.95
CA ASN A 22 3.50 -10.29 -32.94
C ASN A 22 3.30 -9.83 -31.50
N ALA A 23 3.50 -8.54 -31.24
CA ALA A 23 3.07 -7.91 -30.01
C ALA A 23 1.56 -8.18 -29.86
N GLN A 24 1.16 -8.86 -28.78
CA GLN A 24 -0.26 -9.11 -28.52
C GLN A 24 -0.94 -7.77 -28.25
N ALA A 25 -1.96 -7.45 -29.03
CA ALA A 25 -2.76 -6.26 -28.79
C ALA A 25 -3.59 -6.44 -27.51
N THR A 26 -3.64 -5.41 -26.67
CA THR A 26 -4.46 -5.36 -25.46
C THR A 26 -5.81 -4.77 -25.79
N THR A 27 -6.88 -5.50 -25.52
CA THR A 27 -8.25 -5.03 -25.75
C THR A 27 -8.64 -3.92 -24.79
N VAL A 28 -9.12 -2.80 -25.34
CA VAL A 28 -9.75 -1.73 -24.56
C VAL A 28 -11.21 -2.07 -24.33
N ARG A 29 -11.61 -2.17 -23.07
CA ARG A 29 -13.00 -2.36 -22.65
C ARG A 29 -13.64 -1.04 -22.32
N SER A 30 -14.94 -0.93 -22.55
CA SER A 30 -15.69 0.29 -22.25
C SER A 30 -16.93 0.01 -21.38
N GLY A 31 -17.39 1.04 -20.66
CA GLY A 31 -18.59 0.99 -19.83
C GLY A 31 -19.27 2.36 -19.79
N GLU A 32 -20.60 2.37 -19.90
CA GLU A 32 -21.41 3.59 -19.85
C GLU A 32 -22.05 3.74 -18.48
N HIS A 33 -21.96 4.94 -17.90
CA HIS A 33 -22.51 5.27 -16.59
C HIS A 33 -23.36 6.53 -16.65
N ALA A 34 -24.17 6.75 -15.60
CA ALA A 34 -25.12 7.86 -15.55
C ALA A 34 -24.43 9.22 -15.75
N THR A 35 -23.25 9.41 -15.16
CA THR A 35 -22.53 10.70 -15.15
C THR A 35 -21.23 10.70 -15.95
N PHE A 36 -20.80 9.57 -16.52
CA PHE A 36 -19.53 9.49 -17.24
C PHE A 36 -19.43 8.21 -18.11
N SER A 37 -18.48 8.16 -19.05
CA SER A 37 -18.15 6.96 -19.84
C SER A 37 -16.72 6.52 -19.53
N ARG A 38 -16.48 5.22 -19.39
CA ARG A 38 -15.17 4.66 -19.01
C ARG A 38 -14.53 3.84 -20.11
N LEU A 39 -13.21 3.95 -20.23
CA LEU A 39 -12.35 3.02 -20.96
C LEU A 39 -11.33 2.38 -20.00
N VAL A 40 -11.09 1.06 -20.15
CA VAL A 40 -10.12 0.31 -19.34
C VAL A 40 -9.30 -0.64 -20.20
N PHE A 41 -7.99 -0.66 -19.96
CA PHE A 41 -7.09 -1.67 -20.55
C PHE A 41 -5.97 -2.03 -19.56
N ALA A 42 -5.39 -3.23 -19.70
CA ALA A 42 -4.31 -3.69 -18.84
C ALA A 42 -2.96 -3.05 -19.25
N ASP A 43 -2.15 -2.68 -18.28
CA ASP A 43 -0.78 -2.19 -18.47
C ASP A 43 0.10 -2.53 -17.25
N ASP A 44 1.39 -2.20 -17.31
CA ASP A 44 2.32 -2.37 -16.20
C ASP A 44 2.11 -1.30 -15.12
N LEU A 45 2.12 -1.70 -13.85
CA LEU A 45 2.01 -0.78 -12.70
C LEU A 45 3.10 0.30 -12.72
N GLY A 46 2.71 1.55 -12.40
CA GLY A 46 3.62 2.70 -12.35
C GLY A 46 3.76 3.42 -13.70
N ARG A 47 2.80 3.23 -14.62
CA ARG A 47 2.78 3.91 -15.93
C ARG A 47 2.70 5.42 -15.76
N ARG A 48 3.44 6.16 -16.58
CA ARG A 48 3.40 7.62 -16.60
C ARG A 48 2.77 8.13 -17.88
N TRP A 49 1.97 9.18 -17.75
CA TRP A 49 1.32 9.85 -18.87
C TRP A 49 1.22 11.36 -18.63
N THR A 50 1.08 12.10 -19.72
CA THR A 50 0.68 13.50 -19.72
C THR A 50 -0.64 13.64 -20.47
N THR A 51 -1.50 14.51 -19.98
CA THR A 51 -2.79 14.80 -20.60
C THR A 51 -2.82 16.21 -21.14
N LYS A 52 -3.39 16.38 -22.33
CA LYS A 52 -3.54 17.69 -22.97
C LYS A 52 -4.92 17.83 -23.58
N ARG A 53 -5.57 18.95 -23.32
CA ARG A 53 -6.83 19.30 -23.98
C ARG A 53 -6.59 19.88 -25.36
N THR A 54 -7.33 19.43 -26.36
CA THR A 54 -7.27 19.93 -27.74
C THR A 54 -8.57 20.63 -28.14
N ALA A 55 -8.61 21.22 -29.34
CA ALA A 55 -9.83 21.87 -29.84
C ALA A 55 -10.99 20.88 -30.03
N ASP A 56 -10.66 19.64 -30.42
CA ASP A 56 -11.64 18.61 -30.79
C ASP A 56 -11.74 17.48 -29.75
N GLY A 57 -11.05 17.59 -28.61
CA GLY A 57 -11.11 16.60 -27.53
C GLY A 57 -9.93 16.60 -26.57
N PHE A 58 -9.32 15.43 -26.38
CA PHE A 58 -8.34 15.17 -25.32
C PHE A 58 -7.24 14.21 -25.80
N GLU A 59 -5.99 14.50 -25.48
CA GLU A 59 -4.81 13.68 -25.82
C GLU A 59 -4.17 13.15 -24.54
N ILE A 60 -3.84 11.85 -24.55
CA ILE A 60 -3.11 11.18 -23.48
C ILE A 60 -1.81 10.64 -24.09
N GLU A 61 -0.67 11.19 -23.68
CA GLU A 61 0.65 10.78 -24.15
C GLU A 61 1.35 9.95 -23.06
N PHE A 62 1.68 8.70 -23.37
CA PHE A 62 2.40 7.80 -22.47
C PHE A 62 3.92 7.98 -22.64
N PHE A 63 4.67 7.93 -21.54
CA PHE A 63 6.13 8.15 -21.58
C PHE A 63 6.87 6.94 -22.17
N GLU A 64 6.45 5.75 -21.77
CA GLU A 64 6.94 4.48 -22.25
C GLU A 64 6.09 3.95 -23.43
N ASP A 65 6.57 2.96 -24.17
CA ASP A 65 5.75 2.31 -25.20
C ASP A 65 4.59 1.57 -24.53
N VAL A 66 3.36 1.86 -24.99
CA VAL A 66 2.15 1.13 -24.56
C VAL A 66 1.95 -0.10 -25.45
N PRO A 67 1.34 -1.19 -24.91
CA PRO A 67 0.94 -2.30 -25.75
C PRO A 67 0.03 -1.81 -26.87
N THR A 68 0.09 -2.46 -28.03
CA THR A 68 -0.82 -2.14 -29.14
C THR A 68 -2.26 -2.25 -28.63
N LEU A 69 -3.05 -1.18 -28.74
CA LEU A 69 -4.42 -1.19 -28.23
C LEU A 69 -5.39 -1.66 -29.32
N ASP A 70 -6.23 -2.63 -28.97
CA ASP A 70 -7.38 -3.02 -29.77
C ASP A 70 -8.59 -2.17 -29.33
N LEU A 71 -9.03 -1.30 -30.24
CA LEU A 71 -10.09 -0.30 -30.03
C LEU A 71 -11.43 -0.72 -30.66
N ASP A 72 -11.49 -1.90 -31.31
CA ASP A 72 -12.62 -2.29 -32.17
C ASP A 72 -13.94 -2.38 -31.38
N GLN A 73 -13.87 -2.76 -30.11
CA GLN A 73 -15.02 -3.01 -29.24
C GLN A 73 -15.37 -1.81 -28.33
N VAL A 74 -14.67 -0.68 -28.45
CA VAL A 74 -14.89 0.47 -27.56
C VAL A 74 -16.32 0.99 -27.62
N PHE A 75 -16.95 0.99 -28.80
CA PHE A 75 -18.30 1.53 -28.98
C PHE A 75 -19.42 0.49 -28.87
N ASP A 76 -19.11 -0.73 -28.42
CA ASP A 76 -20.12 -1.79 -28.25
C ASP A 76 -21.03 -1.52 -27.03
N LEU A 77 -20.47 -0.91 -25.97
CA LEU A 77 -21.12 -0.72 -24.68
C LEU A 77 -21.34 0.74 -24.29
N ILE A 78 -20.81 1.70 -25.05
CA ILE A 78 -20.97 3.14 -24.78
C ILE A 78 -21.61 3.90 -25.96
N PRO A 79 -22.52 4.86 -25.71
CA PRO A 79 -23.03 5.76 -26.71
C PRO A 79 -21.97 6.78 -27.17
N ARG A 80 -22.14 7.33 -28.38
CA ARG A 80 -21.23 8.35 -28.96
C ARG A 80 -21.57 9.79 -28.59
N ASN A 81 -22.17 10.00 -27.42
CA ASN A 81 -22.55 11.33 -26.90
C ASN A 81 -21.37 12.02 -26.19
N ARG A 82 -20.59 11.29 -25.38
CA ARG A 82 -19.39 11.79 -24.70
C ARG A 82 -18.13 11.57 -25.53
N LEU A 83 -17.86 10.32 -25.91
CA LEU A 83 -16.75 9.95 -26.78
C LEU A 83 -17.24 9.74 -28.21
N VAL A 84 -16.77 10.56 -29.15
CA VAL A 84 -17.14 10.46 -30.57
C VAL A 84 -16.21 9.52 -31.31
N ALA A 85 -14.91 9.57 -31.01
CA ALA A 85 -13.88 8.71 -31.61
C ALA A 85 -12.72 8.50 -30.64
N VAL A 86 -12.03 7.37 -30.78
CA VAL A 86 -10.78 7.08 -30.08
C VAL A 86 -9.78 6.50 -31.07
N GLU A 87 -8.55 7.02 -31.05
CA GLU A 87 -7.47 6.59 -31.96
C GLU A 87 -6.16 6.46 -31.19
N SER A 88 -5.39 5.40 -31.49
CA SER A 88 -4.05 5.19 -30.94
C SER A 88 -3.01 5.52 -32.01
N VAL A 89 -2.20 6.55 -31.76
CA VAL A 89 -1.13 7.02 -32.67
C VAL A 89 0.21 6.98 -31.93
N GLY A 90 0.99 5.92 -32.16
CA GLY A 90 2.26 5.73 -31.46
C GLY A 90 2.06 5.60 -29.95
N LYS A 91 2.62 6.55 -29.17
CA LYS A 91 2.47 6.62 -27.71
C LYS A 91 1.29 7.49 -27.25
N THR A 92 0.48 7.97 -28.18
CA THR A 92 -0.61 8.90 -27.88
C THR A 92 -1.96 8.24 -28.13
N LEU A 93 -2.84 8.31 -27.13
CA LEU A 93 -4.26 7.99 -27.26
C LEU A 93 -5.04 9.29 -27.43
N GLN A 94 -5.70 9.44 -28.57
CA GLN A 94 -6.51 10.60 -28.93
C GLN A 94 -7.98 10.29 -28.73
N LEU A 95 -8.68 11.15 -27.99
CA LEU A 95 -10.10 11.05 -27.68
C LEU A 95 -10.80 12.26 -28.31
N SER A 96 -11.67 12.04 -29.30
CA SER A 96 -12.55 13.09 -29.83
C SER A 96 -13.81 13.16 -28.98
N LEU A 97 -14.09 14.31 -28.37
CA LEU A 97 -15.20 14.46 -27.42
C LEU A 97 -16.42 15.15 -28.07
N GLY A 98 -17.62 14.67 -27.75
CA GLY A 98 -18.90 15.25 -28.20
C GLY A 98 -19.40 16.37 -27.29
N CYS A 99 -18.65 16.70 -26.24
CA CYS A 99 -19.02 17.60 -25.15
C CYS A 99 -17.80 18.31 -24.55
N ASP A 100 -18.04 19.34 -23.75
CA ASP A 100 -17.03 20.03 -22.93
C ASP A 100 -16.71 19.24 -21.63
N CYS A 101 -16.61 17.92 -21.76
CA CYS A 101 -16.47 16.96 -20.67
C CYS A 101 -15.04 16.94 -20.10
N PRO A 102 -14.84 16.92 -18.77
CA PRO A 102 -13.54 16.62 -18.18
C PRO A 102 -13.15 15.16 -18.44
N VAL A 103 -11.85 14.91 -18.58
CA VAL A 103 -11.28 13.57 -18.72
C VAL A 103 -10.29 13.31 -17.58
N VAL A 104 -10.48 12.20 -16.87
CA VAL A 104 -9.63 11.76 -15.76
C VAL A 104 -8.96 10.45 -16.15
N VAL A 105 -7.64 10.37 -15.94
CA VAL A 105 -6.86 9.15 -16.24
C VAL A 105 -6.20 8.69 -14.95
N SER A 106 -6.36 7.42 -14.62
CA SER A 106 -5.77 6.80 -13.43
C SER A 106 -5.28 5.38 -13.73
N GLN A 107 -4.51 4.80 -12.81
CA GLN A 107 -4.11 3.39 -12.85
C GLN A 107 -4.50 2.73 -11.52
N ILE A 108 -5.22 1.62 -11.59
CA ILE A 108 -5.64 0.86 -10.40
C ILE A 108 -4.61 -0.22 -10.02
N ALA A 109 -4.66 -0.70 -8.77
CA ALA A 109 -3.66 -1.62 -8.19
C ALA A 109 -3.53 -2.98 -8.93
N SER A 110 -4.49 -3.33 -9.78
CA SER A 110 -4.43 -4.49 -10.68
C SER A 110 -3.64 -4.24 -11.96
N GLY A 111 -3.03 -3.06 -12.14
CA GLY A 111 -2.25 -2.67 -13.33
C GLY A 111 -3.06 -2.00 -14.43
N HIS A 112 -4.39 -1.94 -14.32
CA HIS A 112 -5.23 -1.43 -15.39
C HIS A 112 -5.23 0.10 -15.43
N ILE A 113 -5.12 0.66 -16.63
CA ILE A 113 -5.35 2.08 -16.90
C ILE A 113 -6.85 2.29 -17.06
N VAL A 114 -7.37 3.30 -16.36
CA VAL A 114 -8.78 3.70 -16.37
C VAL A 114 -8.88 5.15 -16.84
N ILE A 115 -9.72 5.38 -17.86
CA ILE A 115 -9.97 6.69 -18.45
C ILE A 115 -11.46 6.99 -18.33
N ASP A 116 -11.80 8.04 -17.59
CA ASP A 116 -13.17 8.48 -17.35
C ASP A 116 -13.45 9.78 -18.07
N ILE A 117 -14.58 9.83 -18.78
CA ILE A 117 -15.07 10.99 -19.52
C ILE A 117 -16.36 11.43 -18.84
N GLU A 118 -16.26 12.44 -17.97
CA GLU A 118 -17.31 12.89 -17.07
C GLU A 118 -18.27 13.90 -17.73
N ASP A 119 -19.49 14.01 -17.21
CA ASP A 119 -20.41 15.07 -17.62
C ASP A 119 -19.88 16.46 -17.23
N PRO A 120 -20.14 17.49 -18.06
CA PRO A 120 -19.73 18.85 -17.74
C PRO A 120 -20.51 19.38 -16.53
N ASP A 121 -19.81 19.66 -15.44
CA ASP A 121 -20.39 20.29 -14.24
C ASP A 121 -20.89 21.71 -14.56
N PRO A 122 -22.19 22.01 -14.40
CA PRO A 122 -22.73 23.34 -14.66
C PRO A 122 -22.12 24.43 -13.76
N ALA A 123 -21.51 24.09 -12.62
CA ALA A 123 -20.87 25.00 -11.69
C ALA A 123 -19.42 25.41 -12.07
N ARG A 124 -18.76 24.71 -13.00
CA ARG A 124 -17.35 24.98 -13.37
C ARG A 124 -17.13 25.99 -14.50
N ARG A 125 -18.19 26.56 -15.08
CA ARG A 125 -18.11 27.43 -16.28
C ARG A 125 -17.31 28.74 -16.14
N ASN A 126 -16.85 29.13 -14.95
CA ASN A 126 -16.24 30.44 -14.70
C ASN A 126 -14.80 30.41 -14.10
N THR A 127 -13.95 29.46 -14.48
CA THR A 127 -12.53 29.50 -14.05
C THR A 127 -11.59 29.41 -15.26
N PRO A 128 -10.70 30.39 -15.48
CA PRO A 128 -9.64 30.29 -16.49
C PRO A 128 -8.70 29.12 -16.18
N PRO A 129 -8.07 28.50 -17.20
CA PRO A 129 -7.26 27.30 -17.00
C PRO A 129 -5.99 27.64 -16.19
N ILE A 130 -5.94 27.11 -14.98
CA ILE A 130 -4.69 26.95 -14.21
C ILE A 130 -4.02 25.68 -14.75
N ALA A 131 -2.78 25.80 -15.21
CA ALA A 131 -1.94 24.64 -15.43
C ALA A 131 -1.61 23.99 -14.09
N ILE A 132 -2.23 22.84 -13.80
CA ILE A 132 -1.93 22.01 -12.62
C ILE A 132 -1.07 20.83 -13.10
N PRO A 133 0.11 20.56 -12.53
CA PRO A 133 0.82 19.30 -12.75
C PRO A 133 -0.02 18.14 -12.20
N ALA A 134 -0.19 17.09 -13.01
CA ALA A 134 -1.05 15.95 -12.73
C ALA A 134 -0.72 15.28 -11.39
N LYS A 135 -1.57 15.55 -10.39
CA LYS A 135 -1.82 14.69 -9.24
C LYS A 135 -3.23 14.97 -8.74
N ALA A 136 -4.18 14.17 -9.19
CA ALA A 136 -5.50 14.07 -8.58
C ALA A 136 -6.05 12.68 -8.90
N GLY A 137 -6.12 11.83 -7.87
CA GLY A 137 -6.97 10.66 -7.89
C GLY A 137 -8.42 11.13 -8.03
N GLY A 138 -9.07 10.67 -9.09
CA GLY A 138 -10.49 10.88 -9.34
C GLY A 138 -11.21 9.52 -9.31
N VAL A 139 -12.41 9.58 -8.76
CA VAL A 139 -13.34 8.51 -8.39
C VAL A 139 -13.78 7.67 -9.59
N ILE A 140 -14.02 6.36 -9.38
CA ILE A 140 -14.48 5.43 -10.42
C ILE A 140 -15.80 4.73 -10.00
N PRO A 141 -16.98 5.10 -10.57
CA PRO A 141 -18.24 4.39 -10.34
C PRO A 141 -18.72 3.51 -11.52
N PHE A 142 -18.44 2.21 -11.55
CA PHE A 142 -18.95 1.35 -12.64
C PHE A 142 -20.38 0.80 -12.39
N GLU A 143 -21.36 1.11 -13.26
CA GLU A 143 -22.43 0.17 -13.66
C GLU A 143 -23.17 0.37 -15.00
N LEU A 144 -23.73 -0.73 -15.52
CA LEU A 144 -24.43 -0.95 -16.80
C LEU A 144 -25.88 -0.42 -16.84
N ALA A 145 -26.43 -0.29 -18.06
CA ALA A 145 -27.72 0.34 -18.34
C ALA A 145 -28.96 -0.32 -17.68
N PRO A 146 -29.94 0.47 -17.18
CA PRO A 146 -31.22 -0.06 -16.70
C PRO A 146 -32.11 -0.49 -17.86
N ARG A 147 -32.78 -1.64 -17.69
CA ARG A 147 -33.90 -2.06 -18.54
C ARG A 147 -35.10 -1.14 -18.32
N ASN A 148 -35.48 -0.45 -19.39
CA ASN A 148 -36.65 0.41 -19.50
C ASN A 148 -37.94 -0.34 -19.06
N THR A 149 -38.46 -0.05 -17.86
CA THR A 149 -39.83 -0.39 -17.48
C THR A 149 -40.59 0.91 -17.18
N ILE A 150 -41.56 1.18 -18.05
CA ILE A 150 -42.49 2.30 -17.95
C ILE A 150 -43.47 2.00 -16.81
N PHE A 151 -43.45 2.78 -15.73
CA PHE A 151 -44.62 3.03 -14.89
C PHE A 151 -44.63 4.50 -14.45
N PRO A 152 -45.69 5.28 -14.78
CA PRO A 152 -45.92 6.55 -14.13
C PRO A 152 -46.51 6.26 -12.75
N ILE A 153 -46.22 7.07 -11.74
CA ILE A 153 -47.16 7.56 -10.71
C ILE A 153 -46.38 8.38 -9.67
N LEU A 154 -47.00 9.49 -9.25
CA LEU A 154 -46.66 10.43 -8.16
C LEU A 154 -45.63 11.53 -8.43
N ALA A 155 -46.06 12.47 -9.28
CA ALA A 155 -45.95 13.88 -8.96
C ALA A 155 -47.01 14.22 -7.88
N ASP A 156 -46.59 14.39 -6.64
CA ASP A 156 -47.18 15.38 -5.71
C ASP A 156 -46.39 15.40 -4.40
N LEU A 157 -45.83 16.58 -4.11
CA LEU A 157 -45.61 17.22 -2.80
C LEU A 157 -44.40 18.16 -2.90
N ARG A 158 -44.58 19.21 -3.70
CA ARG A 158 -43.98 20.52 -3.43
C ARG A 158 -44.84 21.19 -2.37
N ASP A 159 -44.23 21.53 -1.23
CA ASP A 159 -44.46 22.75 -0.43
C ASP A 159 -44.21 22.46 1.05
N ALA A 160 -43.04 22.88 1.56
CA ALA A 160 -42.90 23.26 2.97
C ALA A 160 -41.84 24.37 3.11
N PRO A 161 -42.07 25.40 3.96
CA PRO A 161 -41.24 26.60 4.03
C PRO A 161 -40.07 26.48 5.01
N VAL A 162 -38.94 27.08 4.63
CA VAL A 162 -37.71 27.23 5.43
C VAL A 162 -37.92 28.25 6.57
N PRO A 163 -37.63 27.92 7.85
CA PRO A 163 -37.52 28.92 8.91
C PRO A 163 -36.09 29.49 9.01
N ASN A 164 -36.05 30.81 9.21
CA ASN A 164 -34.86 31.67 9.25
C ASN A 164 -33.81 31.29 10.31
N ALA A 165 -32.53 31.42 9.92
CA ALA A 165 -31.37 31.37 10.80
C ALA A 165 -31.22 32.65 11.63
N THR A 166 -30.89 32.49 12.92
CA THR A 166 -30.35 33.54 13.80
C THR A 166 -28.90 33.22 14.19
N PRO A 167 -28.00 34.22 14.30
CA PRO A 167 -26.57 34.00 14.48
C PRO A 167 -26.17 33.66 15.93
N SER A 168 -25.17 32.79 16.06
CA SER A 168 -24.52 32.34 17.29
C SER A 168 -23.75 33.43 18.05
N PRO A 169 -23.58 33.33 19.38
CA PRO A 169 -22.68 34.17 20.14
C PRO A 169 -21.24 33.63 20.16
N VAL A 170 -20.31 34.57 20.17
CA VAL A 170 -18.85 34.39 20.34
C VAL A 170 -18.56 33.96 21.78
N ILE A 171 -17.73 32.92 21.98
CA ILE A 171 -17.12 32.60 23.27
C ILE A 171 -15.59 32.50 23.10
N THR A 172 -14.92 33.32 23.90
CA THR A 172 -13.48 33.51 24.07
C THR A 172 -12.85 32.38 24.89
N ALA A 173 -11.66 31.91 24.51
CA ALA A 173 -10.79 31.05 25.34
C ALA A 173 -10.05 31.88 26.42
N PRO A 174 -9.56 31.28 27.53
CA PRO A 174 -8.24 30.61 27.48
C PRO A 174 -8.06 29.32 28.35
N ASN A 175 -7.08 28.52 27.90
CA ASN A 175 -6.30 27.40 28.49
C ASN A 175 -6.14 27.32 30.04
N PRO A 176 -5.81 26.14 30.66
CA PRO A 176 -4.58 25.38 30.38
C PRO A 176 -4.60 23.83 30.45
N ILE A 177 -3.55 23.26 29.84
CA ILE A 177 -3.15 21.85 29.75
C ILE A 177 -2.76 21.33 31.14
N ALA A 178 -3.33 20.20 31.55
CA ALA A 178 -2.96 19.46 32.74
C ALA A 178 -2.17 18.19 32.36
N ALA A 179 -1.04 17.99 33.05
CA ALA A 179 -0.14 16.85 32.92
C ALA A 179 -0.78 15.52 33.36
N VAL A 180 -0.35 14.40 32.78
CA VAL A 180 -0.67 13.05 33.26
C VAL A 180 0.62 12.24 33.47
N PRO A 181 0.77 11.52 34.61
CA PRO A 181 1.98 10.78 34.99
C PRO A 181 2.06 9.40 34.32
N GLY A 182 3.27 8.82 34.35
CA GLY A 182 3.67 7.64 33.60
C GLY A 182 3.28 6.26 34.14
N ASP A 183 3.93 5.28 33.50
CA ASP A 183 4.07 3.84 33.79
C ASP A 183 3.02 2.87 33.23
N GLN A 184 3.34 2.14 32.14
CA GLN A 184 4.17 0.90 32.17
C GLN A 184 4.19 0.21 30.78
N PHE A 185 5.40 -0.05 30.26
CA PHE A 185 5.67 -0.69 28.97
C PHE A 185 5.64 -2.22 29.03
N ARG A 186 5.13 -2.87 27.97
CA ARG A 186 5.54 -4.23 27.57
C ARG A 186 6.43 -4.14 26.33
N ARG A 187 7.61 -4.75 26.37
CA ARG A 187 8.55 -4.84 25.23
C ARG A 187 8.17 -6.02 24.32
N HIS A 188 8.32 -5.83 23.02
CA HIS A 188 8.77 -6.89 22.10
C HIS A 188 9.70 -6.27 21.03
N PRO A 189 10.75 -6.98 20.59
CA PRO A 189 11.78 -6.45 19.72
C PRO A 189 11.43 -6.65 18.24
N LEU A 190 11.76 -5.66 17.41
CA LEU A 190 11.74 -5.66 15.93
C LEU A 190 10.33 -5.65 15.28
N GLY A 191 9.90 -4.47 14.85
CA GLY A 191 8.71 -4.26 14.01
C GLY A 191 8.27 -2.79 14.04
N SER A 192 7.84 -2.25 12.90
CA SER A 192 7.31 -0.90 12.69
C SER A 192 6.39 -0.42 13.83
N VAL A 193 6.68 0.74 14.42
CA VAL A 193 5.84 1.34 15.46
C VAL A 193 4.97 2.41 14.80
N ALA A 194 3.68 2.11 14.66
CA ALA A 194 2.66 3.14 14.53
C ALA A 194 2.59 3.96 15.82
N LEU A 195 2.54 5.29 15.71
CA LEU A 195 2.29 6.15 16.87
C LEU A 195 0.82 6.03 17.26
N VAL A 196 0.48 5.06 18.11
CA VAL A 196 -0.88 4.95 18.67
C VAL A 196 -1.06 6.03 19.76
N PRO A 197 -1.99 7.00 19.60
CA PRO A 197 -2.36 7.87 20.71
C PRO A 197 -3.04 7.02 21.77
N GLN A 198 -2.51 6.98 22.99
CA GLN A 198 -3.22 6.36 24.11
C GLN A 198 -4.30 7.30 24.64
N THR A 199 -5.34 7.53 23.85
CA THR A 199 -6.62 7.97 24.40
C THR A 199 -7.18 6.80 25.19
N LYS A 200 -7.34 7.00 26.50
CA LYS A 200 -7.99 6.12 27.47
C LYS A 200 -9.10 5.35 26.76
N ARG A 201 -8.96 4.02 26.62
CA ARG A 201 -9.96 3.12 26.03
C ARG A 201 -11.30 3.48 26.65
N GLN A 202 -12.11 4.25 25.94
CA GLN A 202 -13.44 4.57 26.40
C GLN A 202 -14.15 3.23 26.41
N GLN A 203 -14.54 2.80 27.59
CA GLN A 203 -15.30 1.58 27.77
C GLN A 203 -16.48 1.67 26.81
N PRO A 204 -16.70 0.65 25.95
CA PRO A 204 -17.70 0.71 24.90
C PRO A 204 -19.01 1.12 25.55
N THR A 205 -19.41 2.37 25.30
CA THR A 205 -20.76 2.79 25.63
C THR A 205 -21.60 1.94 24.70
N GLN A 206 -22.35 1.00 25.28
CA GLN A 206 -23.24 0.13 24.54
C GLN A 206 -24.24 1.04 23.82
N SER A 207 -23.94 1.38 22.57
CA SER A 207 -24.92 1.95 21.66
C SER A 207 -25.90 0.84 21.36
N SER A 208 -27.16 1.17 21.52
CA SER A 208 -28.30 0.29 21.43
C SER A 208 -28.39 -0.40 20.06
N GLY A 209 -27.98 -1.66 20.01
CA GLY A 209 -28.78 -2.79 19.54
C GLY A 209 -28.98 -3.05 18.04
N THR A 210 -28.92 -2.04 17.15
CA THR A 210 -29.22 -2.30 15.72
C THR A 210 -28.36 -1.51 14.72
N SER A 211 -27.64 -0.46 15.15
CA SER A 211 -26.92 0.45 14.24
C SER A 211 -25.42 0.18 14.05
N CYS A 212 -24.85 -0.83 14.71
CA CYS A 212 -23.41 -1.13 14.64
C CYS A 212 -23.04 -2.40 13.83
N ASN A 213 -23.97 -2.94 13.04
CA ASN A 213 -23.70 -4.12 12.19
C ASN A 213 -22.67 -3.83 11.08
N ILE A 214 -22.48 -2.56 10.72
CA ILE A 214 -21.55 -2.15 9.66
C ILE A 214 -20.08 -2.38 10.02
N ASP A 215 -19.71 -2.34 11.31
CA ASP A 215 -18.30 -2.41 11.74
C ASP A 215 -17.65 -3.75 11.39
N ALA A 216 -18.37 -4.85 11.60
CA ALA A 216 -17.86 -6.19 11.34
C ALA A 216 -17.57 -6.38 9.84
N LEU A 217 -18.53 -5.99 8.98
CA LEU A 217 -18.38 -6.08 7.53
C LEU A 217 -17.30 -5.13 7.01
N ALA A 218 -17.24 -3.90 7.52
CA ALA A 218 -16.22 -2.92 7.15
C ALA A 218 -14.83 -3.41 7.53
N SER A 219 -14.65 -3.87 8.78
CA SER A 219 -13.39 -4.40 9.28
C SER A 219 -12.92 -5.59 8.44
N GLU A 220 -13.80 -6.58 8.19
CA GLU A 220 -13.49 -7.74 7.35
C GLU A 220 -13.04 -7.32 5.95
N THR A 221 -13.76 -6.39 5.33
CA THR A 221 -13.49 -5.93 3.96
C THR A 221 -12.17 -5.15 3.86
N LEU A 222 -11.88 -4.30 4.85
CA LEU A 222 -10.69 -3.45 4.86
C LEU A 222 -9.38 -4.26 5.02
N VAL A 223 -9.40 -5.35 5.78
CA VAL A 223 -8.22 -6.23 5.91
C VAL A 223 -8.14 -7.35 4.87
N TYR A 224 -9.15 -7.50 4.01
CA TYR A 224 -9.11 -8.48 2.93
C TYR A 224 -8.18 -8.01 1.80
N ASP A 225 -7.33 -8.90 1.25
CA ASP A 225 -6.44 -8.55 0.14
C ASP A 225 -7.21 -8.52 -1.19
N PRO A 226 -7.29 -7.37 -1.89
CA PRO A 226 -7.92 -7.26 -3.20
C PRO A 226 -7.34 -8.22 -4.24
N LYS A 227 -6.05 -8.58 -4.13
CA LYS A 227 -5.43 -9.55 -5.04
C LYS A 227 -6.03 -10.94 -4.89
N ILE A 228 -6.40 -11.33 -3.67
CA ILE A 228 -7.09 -12.60 -3.41
C ILE A 228 -8.50 -12.52 -4.00
N ALA A 229 -9.23 -11.44 -3.72
CA ALA A 229 -10.59 -11.23 -4.24
C ALA A 229 -10.63 -11.29 -5.78
N LEU A 230 -9.60 -10.76 -6.45
CA LEU A 230 -9.49 -10.80 -7.91
C LEU A 230 -9.38 -12.22 -8.46
N SER A 231 -8.65 -13.09 -7.76
CA SER A 231 -8.53 -14.50 -8.16
C SER A 231 -9.83 -15.30 -7.93
N GLU A 232 -10.68 -14.85 -7.01
CA GLU A 232 -11.99 -15.45 -6.72
C GLU A 232 -13.09 -14.98 -7.68
N LEU A 233 -12.91 -13.83 -8.34
CA LEU A 233 -13.92 -13.18 -9.18
C LEU A 233 -14.49 -14.09 -10.28
N THR A 234 -13.62 -14.83 -10.98
CA THR A 234 -14.06 -15.74 -12.04
C THR A 234 -14.97 -16.84 -11.50
N THR A 235 -14.64 -17.39 -10.32
CA THR A 235 -15.44 -18.43 -9.68
C THR A 235 -16.77 -17.87 -9.19
N ALA A 236 -16.78 -16.69 -8.57
CA ALA A 236 -18.00 -16.03 -8.11
C ALA A 236 -18.97 -15.74 -9.27
N ARG A 237 -18.44 -15.25 -10.40
CA ARG A 237 -19.22 -14.91 -11.59
C ARG A 237 -19.78 -16.14 -12.32
N ASN A 238 -19.02 -17.23 -12.38
CA ASN A 238 -19.48 -18.47 -13.01
C ASN A 238 -20.52 -19.23 -12.17
N GLY A 239 -20.62 -18.92 -10.87
CA GLY A 239 -21.55 -19.54 -9.95
C GLY A 239 -22.93 -18.89 -9.84
N LEU A 240 -23.23 -17.87 -10.66
CA LEU A 240 -24.45 -17.05 -10.54
C LEU A 240 -25.74 -17.82 -10.90
N LEU A 241 -25.65 -18.78 -11.80
CA LEU A 241 -26.78 -19.58 -12.25
C LEU A 241 -26.84 -20.89 -11.46
N SER A 242 -28.01 -21.17 -10.91
CA SER A 242 -28.34 -22.52 -10.44
C SER A 242 -28.39 -23.50 -11.62
N GLY A 243 -28.39 -24.81 -11.35
CA GLY A 243 -28.57 -25.84 -12.38
C GLY A 243 -29.92 -25.81 -13.13
N GLN A 244 -30.76 -24.80 -12.89
CA GLN A 244 -32.06 -24.56 -13.51
C GLN A 244 -32.11 -23.21 -14.25
N ASP A 245 -30.96 -22.55 -14.50
CA ASP A 245 -30.86 -21.20 -15.12
C ASP A 245 -31.61 -20.10 -14.34
N ILE A 246 -31.79 -20.29 -13.03
CA ILE A 246 -32.33 -19.28 -12.11
C ILE A 246 -31.17 -18.68 -11.31
N LEU A 247 -31.18 -17.37 -11.09
CA LEU A 247 -30.21 -16.69 -10.24
C LEU A 247 -30.26 -17.26 -8.80
N ASP A 248 -29.09 -17.59 -8.26
CA ASP A 248 -28.95 -18.00 -6.85
C ASP A 248 -28.61 -16.76 -6.01
N ASP A 249 -29.52 -16.35 -5.12
CA ASP A 249 -29.33 -15.18 -4.23
C ASP A 249 -28.03 -15.27 -3.43
N LYS A 250 -27.62 -16.47 -3.00
CA LYS A 250 -26.35 -16.67 -2.29
C LYS A 250 -25.14 -16.52 -3.21
N ALA A 251 -25.29 -16.81 -4.50
CA ALA A 251 -24.24 -16.60 -5.48
C ALA A 251 -24.09 -15.12 -5.82
N VAL A 252 -25.21 -14.40 -5.92
CA VAL A 252 -25.24 -12.95 -6.11
C VAL A 252 -24.64 -12.25 -4.90
N GLU A 253 -25.00 -12.64 -3.66
CA GLU A 253 -24.40 -12.10 -2.44
C GLU A 253 -22.87 -12.34 -2.40
N ARG A 254 -22.41 -13.56 -2.77
CA ARG A 254 -20.97 -13.86 -2.87
C ARG A 254 -20.28 -12.93 -3.87
N LEU A 255 -20.87 -12.73 -5.05
CA LEU A 255 -20.29 -11.86 -6.07
C LEU A 255 -20.26 -10.39 -5.62
N ALA A 256 -21.34 -9.90 -5.00
CA ALA A 256 -21.39 -8.55 -4.44
C ALA A 256 -20.29 -8.35 -3.40
N ARG A 257 -20.11 -9.29 -2.45
CA ARG A 257 -19.02 -9.25 -1.47
C ARG A 257 -17.63 -9.31 -2.12
N THR A 258 -17.46 -10.08 -3.20
CA THR A 258 -16.19 -10.10 -3.95
C THR A 258 -15.89 -8.75 -4.59
N TYR A 259 -16.88 -8.08 -5.20
CA TYR A 259 -16.72 -6.72 -5.72
C TYR A 259 -16.41 -5.70 -4.61
N LEU A 260 -17.05 -5.83 -3.45
CA LEU A 260 -16.78 -4.97 -2.30
C LEU A 260 -15.33 -5.15 -1.80
N ARG A 261 -14.86 -6.40 -1.69
CA ARG A 261 -13.47 -6.72 -1.32
C ARG A 261 -12.45 -6.27 -2.37
N LEU A 262 -12.82 -6.20 -3.64
CA LEU A 262 -12.00 -5.58 -4.68
C LEU A 262 -11.88 -4.05 -4.50
N GLY A 263 -12.86 -3.43 -3.84
CA GLY A 263 -13.00 -1.97 -3.74
C GLY A 263 -13.79 -1.39 -4.90
N TRP A 264 -14.59 -2.18 -5.60
CA TRP A 264 -15.51 -1.72 -6.65
C TRP A 264 -16.90 -1.54 -6.03
N GLY A 265 -17.12 -0.40 -5.36
CA GLY A 265 -18.32 -0.19 -4.56
C GLY A 265 -19.59 -0.19 -5.40
N VAL A 266 -19.60 0.48 -6.54
CA VAL A 266 -20.76 0.58 -7.43
C VAL A 266 -21.15 -0.80 -7.97
N GLU A 267 -20.17 -1.56 -8.47
CA GLU A 267 -20.40 -2.95 -8.92
C GLU A 267 -20.94 -3.84 -7.79
N ALA A 268 -20.42 -3.64 -6.57
CA ALA A 268 -20.89 -4.35 -5.40
C ALA A 268 -22.33 -3.97 -5.06
N ALA A 269 -22.66 -2.67 -5.07
CA ALA A 269 -23.97 -2.14 -4.73
C ALA A 269 -25.05 -2.62 -5.69
N MET A 270 -24.81 -2.59 -7.00
CA MET A 270 -25.82 -3.05 -7.93
C MET A 270 -25.91 -4.56 -8.06
N THR A 271 -24.80 -5.28 -7.87
CA THR A 271 -24.89 -6.73 -7.70
C THR A 271 -25.72 -7.07 -6.46
N ALA A 272 -25.61 -6.29 -5.38
CA ALA A 272 -26.39 -6.49 -4.17
C ALA A 272 -27.90 -6.25 -4.39
N ASP A 273 -28.28 -5.30 -5.26
CA ASP A 273 -29.68 -5.01 -5.62
C ASP A 273 -30.37 -6.19 -6.34
N LEU A 274 -29.60 -7.11 -6.91
CA LEU A 274 -30.11 -8.31 -7.57
C LEU A 274 -30.47 -9.45 -6.60
N ALA A 275 -30.18 -9.33 -5.30
CA ALA A 275 -30.45 -10.36 -4.30
C ALA A 275 -31.19 -9.83 -3.07
N ASP A 276 -31.96 -10.71 -2.44
CA ASP A 276 -32.73 -10.40 -1.23
C ASP A 276 -31.87 -10.63 0.03
N PHE A 277 -31.02 -9.65 0.38
CA PHE A 277 -30.28 -9.63 1.64
C PHE A 277 -30.22 -8.23 2.28
N ASP A 278 -29.84 -8.15 3.57
CA ASP A 278 -29.69 -6.86 4.26
C ASP A 278 -28.50 -6.07 3.69
N THR A 279 -28.82 -5.07 2.87
CA THR A 279 -27.84 -4.25 2.14
C THR A 279 -27.53 -2.93 2.82
N ALA A 280 -28.20 -2.54 3.92
CA ALA A 280 -28.10 -1.19 4.46
C ALA A 280 -26.64 -0.81 4.84
N GLY A 281 -25.97 -1.66 5.62
CA GLY A 281 -24.54 -1.45 5.94
C GLY A 281 -23.61 -1.70 4.75
N PHE A 282 -24.02 -2.55 3.81
CA PHE A 282 -23.23 -2.92 2.64
C PHE A 282 -23.10 -1.76 1.65
N LEU A 283 -24.21 -1.07 1.36
CA LEU A 283 -24.26 0.05 0.42
C LEU A 283 -23.46 1.25 0.92
N VAL A 284 -23.47 1.50 2.23
CA VAL A 284 -22.66 2.57 2.82
C VAL A 284 -21.18 2.28 2.72
N ILE A 285 -20.76 1.02 2.93
CA ILE A 285 -19.37 0.61 2.71
C ILE A 285 -19.02 0.76 1.22
N ALA A 286 -19.88 0.30 0.31
CA ALA A 286 -19.67 0.46 -1.13
C ALA A 286 -19.44 1.93 -1.53
N ALA A 287 -20.32 2.84 -1.10
CA ALA A 287 -20.18 4.28 -1.31
C ALA A 287 -18.85 4.81 -0.73
N ALA A 288 -18.46 4.33 0.45
CA ALA A 288 -17.19 4.68 1.08
C ALA A 288 -15.99 4.23 0.24
N PHE A 289 -15.99 3.06 -0.37
CA PHE A 289 -14.89 2.61 -1.23
C PHE A 289 -14.78 3.43 -2.51
N ASP A 290 -15.88 3.93 -3.05
CA ASP A 290 -15.86 4.80 -4.23
C ASP A 290 -15.67 6.29 -3.90
N GLY A 291 -15.69 6.66 -2.62
CA GLY A 291 -15.57 8.07 -2.21
C GLY A 291 -16.80 8.90 -2.52
N VAL A 292 -17.96 8.24 -2.58
CA VAL A 292 -19.25 8.88 -2.67
C VAL A 292 -19.64 9.33 -1.26
N PRO A 293 -19.85 10.63 -1.01
CA PRO A 293 -20.34 11.10 0.28
C PRO A 293 -21.76 10.58 0.51
N VAL A 294 -22.08 10.25 1.75
CA VAL A 294 -23.43 9.86 2.16
C VAL A 294 -24.15 11.05 2.79
N ASP A 295 -25.48 11.06 2.70
CA ASP A 295 -26.30 12.10 3.33
C ASP A 295 -26.15 12.07 4.85
N ALA A 296 -26.43 13.20 5.50
CA ALA A 296 -26.27 13.35 6.96
C ALA A 296 -27.13 12.36 7.78
N GLU A 297 -28.21 11.85 7.20
CA GLU A 297 -29.09 10.85 7.82
C GLU A 297 -28.50 9.42 7.74
N ASP A 298 -27.62 9.16 6.77
CA ASP A 298 -26.94 7.88 6.54
C ASP A 298 -25.51 7.86 7.08
N GLN A 299 -25.13 8.90 7.84
CA GLN A 299 -23.78 9.05 8.35
C GLN A 299 -23.46 7.95 9.37
N VAL A 300 -22.37 7.22 9.11
CA VAL A 300 -21.91 6.14 9.98
C VAL A 300 -21.36 6.71 11.28
N ASP A 301 -21.83 6.17 12.39
CA ASP A 301 -21.31 6.49 13.72
C ASP A 301 -19.91 5.87 13.91
N PRO A 302 -18.83 6.68 13.96
CA PRO A 302 -17.49 6.16 14.13
C PRO A 302 -17.26 5.56 15.52
N GLY A 303 -18.18 5.78 16.47
CA GLY A 303 -18.17 5.11 17.77
C GLY A 303 -18.60 3.64 17.73
N CYS A 304 -19.13 3.14 16.61
CA CYS A 304 -19.51 1.74 16.48
C CYS A 304 -18.32 0.76 16.41
N GLY A 305 -17.14 1.24 16.02
CA GLY A 305 -15.93 0.43 15.94
C GLY A 305 -14.93 0.97 14.92
N ALA A 306 -13.78 0.30 14.79
CA ALA A 306 -12.68 0.76 13.93
C ALA A 306 -13.03 0.73 12.43
N GLY A 307 -13.74 -0.30 11.97
CA GLY A 307 -14.19 -0.40 10.58
C GLY A 307 -15.24 0.65 10.25
N ALA A 308 -16.20 0.85 11.16
CA ALA A 308 -17.21 1.91 11.03
C ALA A 308 -16.56 3.30 10.99
N ALA A 309 -15.54 3.55 11.82
CA ALA A 309 -14.80 4.80 11.83
C ALA A 309 -14.05 5.06 10.51
N VAL A 310 -13.40 4.05 9.93
CA VAL A 310 -12.74 4.18 8.62
C VAL A 310 -13.76 4.47 7.51
N VAL A 311 -14.91 3.79 7.52
CA VAL A 311 -16.01 4.07 6.58
C VAL A 311 -16.50 5.51 6.73
N ALA A 312 -16.75 5.96 7.96
CA ALA A 312 -17.18 7.32 8.25
C ALA A 312 -16.17 8.37 7.73
N LEU A 313 -14.86 8.12 7.88
CA LEU A 313 -13.82 8.97 7.28
C LEU A 313 -13.98 9.05 5.76
N LEU A 314 -14.07 7.90 5.09
CA LEU A 314 -14.09 7.81 3.64
C LEU A 314 -15.37 8.40 2.99
N THR A 315 -16.47 8.47 3.74
CA THR A 315 -17.72 9.12 3.31
C THR A 315 -17.86 10.58 3.76
N GLY A 316 -16.89 11.11 4.50
CA GLY A 316 -16.89 12.48 5.02
C GLY A 316 -17.58 12.62 6.39
N VAL A 317 -16.79 12.51 7.46
CA VAL A 317 -17.25 12.70 8.84
C VAL A 317 -16.87 14.06 9.39
N ASP A 318 -17.75 14.68 10.19
CA ASP A 318 -17.43 15.91 10.89
C ASP A 318 -16.61 15.68 12.17
N SER A 319 -15.93 16.73 12.66
CA SER A 319 -15.06 16.63 13.83
C SER A 319 -15.78 16.34 15.15
N LYS A 320 -17.07 16.69 15.28
CA LYS A 320 -17.86 16.43 16.49
C LYS A 320 -18.25 14.96 16.55
N LEU A 321 -18.65 14.38 15.42
CA LEU A 321 -19.01 12.98 15.34
C LEU A 321 -17.76 12.10 15.42
N TRP A 322 -16.64 12.52 14.79
CA TRP A 322 -15.35 11.85 14.89
C TRP A 322 -14.83 11.73 16.33
N ALA A 323 -15.18 12.66 17.23
CA ALA A 323 -14.77 12.59 18.64
C ALA A 323 -15.27 11.32 19.36
N ARG A 324 -16.20 10.57 18.77
CA ARG A 324 -16.69 9.28 19.27
C ARG A 324 -15.85 8.08 18.80
N ALA A 325 -14.96 8.26 17.82
CA ALA A 325 -14.08 7.23 17.30
C ALA A 325 -13.06 6.78 18.35
N ASN A 326 -12.79 5.48 18.42
CA ASN A 326 -11.61 4.97 19.13
C ASN A 326 -10.42 4.93 18.18
N GLU A 327 -9.65 6.01 18.16
CA GLU A 327 -8.54 6.19 17.23
C GLU A 327 -7.42 5.17 17.39
N ALA A 328 -7.25 4.61 18.59
CA ALA A 328 -6.29 3.54 18.81
C ALA A 328 -6.72 2.26 18.07
N ASP A 329 -8.01 1.91 18.11
CA ASP A 329 -8.53 0.75 17.39
C ASP A 329 -8.53 1.00 15.87
N VAL A 330 -8.75 2.25 15.44
CA VAL A 330 -8.60 2.66 14.03
C VAL A 330 -7.17 2.42 13.56
N VAL A 331 -6.16 2.93 14.27
CA VAL A 331 -4.74 2.74 13.93
C VAL A 331 -4.38 1.25 13.83
N VAL A 332 -4.88 0.42 14.75
CA VAL A 332 -4.67 -1.04 14.72
C VAL A 332 -5.31 -1.70 13.49
N LEU A 333 -6.50 -1.25 13.08
CA LEU A 333 -7.14 -1.74 11.86
C LEU A 333 -6.37 -1.30 10.61
N LEU A 334 -5.95 -0.04 10.57
CA LEU A 334 -5.18 0.54 9.47
C LEU A 334 -3.84 -0.20 9.28
N ASP A 335 -3.14 -0.54 10.36
CA ASP A 335 -1.87 -1.30 10.35
C ASP A 335 -2.01 -2.72 9.76
N ARG A 336 -3.19 -3.33 9.92
CA ARG A 336 -3.47 -4.67 9.41
C ARG A 336 -3.86 -4.69 7.94
N MET A 337 -4.06 -3.54 7.30
CA MET A 337 -4.46 -3.50 5.91
C MET A 337 -3.36 -4.06 5.00
N PRO A 338 -3.71 -4.87 3.99
CA PRO A 338 -2.75 -5.34 3.02
C PRO A 338 -2.23 -4.18 2.16
N ALA A 339 -1.00 -4.31 1.64
CA ALA A 339 -0.33 -3.27 0.87
C ALA A 339 -1.12 -2.79 -0.36
N SER A 340 -1.82 -3.70 -1.03
CA SER A 340 -2.74 -3.43 -2.15
C SER A 340 -3.90 -2.51 -1.74
N ARG A 341 -4.47 -2.74 -0.55
CA ARG A 341 -5.53 -1.90 0.01
C ARG A 341 -5.00 -0.54 0.47
N TRP A 342 -3.79 -0.52 1.05
CA TRP A 342 -3.15 0.73 1.46
C TRP A 342 -2.84 1.64 0.26
N ALA A 343 -2.33 1.08 -0.83
CA ALA A 343 -2.05 1.82 -2.06
C ALA A 343 -3.31 2.50 -2.64
N ASP A 344 -4.47 1.86 -2.46
CA ASP A 344 -5.77 2.31 -2.95
C ASP A 344 -6.37 3.43 -2.07
N LEU A 345 -6.32 3.27 -0.74
CA LEU A 345 -7.03 4.17 0.19
C LEU A 345 -6.18 5.27 0.83
N SER A 346 -4.85 5.14 0.85
CA SER A 346 -3.95 6.00 1.64
C SER A 346 -4.12 7.51 1.35
N SER A 347 -4.15 7.91 0.07
CA SER A 347 -4.30 9.33 -0.29
C SER A 347 -5.64 9.92 0.19
N ARG A 348 -6.71 9.12 0.17
CA ARG A 348 -8.04 9.57 0.62
C ARG A 348 -8.11 9.66 2.14
N LEU A 349 -7.57 8.67 2.84
CA LEU A 349 -7.44 8.71 4.30
C LEU A 349 -6.62 9.91 4.75
N GLU A 350 -5.52 10.23 4.06
CA GLU A 350 -4.68 11.40 4.36
C GLU A 350 -5.45 12.71 4.21
N ILE A 351 -6.24 12.86 3.14
CA ILE A 351 -7.08 14.05 2.91
C ILE A 351 -8.11 14.22 4.03
N GLU A 352 -8.87 13.17 4.34
CA GLU A 352 -9.97 13.26 5.32
C GLU A 352 -9.45 13.44 6.75
N LEU A 353 -8.37 12.74 7.12
CA LEU A 353 -7.73 12.94 8.41
C LEU A 353 -7.07 14.32 8.53
N SER A 354 -6.52 14.87 7.44
CA SER A 354 -5.99 16.24 7.44
C SER A 354 -7.07 17.29 7.71
N ARG A 355 -8.30 17.10 7.17
CA ARG A 355 -9.44 17.98 7.47
C ARG A 355 -9.83 17.96 8.94
N LEU A 356 -9.65 16.82 9.59
CA LEU A 356 -9.89 16.64 11.03
C LEU A 356 -8.70 17.08 11.89
N ASN A 357 -7.61 17.56 11.29
CA ASN A 357 -6.33 17.84 11.94
C ASN A 357 -5.74 16.60 12.65
N ARG A 358 -5.99 15.41 12.09
CA ARG A 358 -5.61 14.09 12.60
C ARG A 358 -4.72 13.28 11.65
N ALA A 359 -4.00 13.95 10.76
CA ALA A 359 -3.02 13.31 9.87
C ALA A 359 -1.92 12.56 10.65
N ASP A 360 -1.71 12.91 11.92
CA ASP A 360 -0.80 12.23 12.85
C ASP A 360 -1.10 10.72 12.97
N LEU A 361 -2.37 10.32 12.85
CA LEU A 361 -2.81 8.92 12.94
C LEU A 361 -2.21 8.01 11.85
N LEU A 362 -1.81 8.57 10.70
CA LEU A 362 -1.17 7.80 9.62
C LEU A 362 0.34 7.65 9.81
N THR A 363 0.92 8.29 10.83
CA THR A 363 2.38 8.31 11.01
C THR A 363 2.90 6.92 11.39
N GLY A 364 3.71 6.35 10.51
CA GLY A 364 4.31 5.03 10.70
C GLY A 364 3.41 3.86 10.30
N LEU A 365 2.27 4.13 9.65
CA LEU A 365 1.36 3.13 9.08
C LEU A 365 1.61 2.91 7.58
N GLY A 366 1.15 1.74 7.11
CA GLY A 366 1.29 1.29 5.73
C GLY A 366 2.49 0.38 5.51
N PRO A 367 2.54 -0.35 4.38
CA PRO A 367 3.76 -1.06 4.00
C PRO A 367 4.92 -0.04 3.97
N PRO A 368 6.12 -0.40 4.45
CA PRO A 368 7.29 0.42 4.19
C PRO A 368 7.29 0.72 2.68
N GLU A 369 7.42 2.00 2.29
CA GLU A 369 7.50 2.39 0.87
C GLU A 369 8.32 1.32 0.15
N ASN A 370 7.70 0.61 -0.81
CA ASN A 370 8.29 -0.56 -1.46
C ASN A 370 9.73 -0.21 -1.91
N THR A 371 10.72 -0.61 -1.11
CA THR A 371 12.00 -1.04 -1.64
C THR A 371 11.64 -2.30 -2.40
N GLY A 372 11.64 -2.21 -3.73
CA GLY A 372 11.18 -3.27 -4.62
C GLY A 372 11.70 -4.62 -4.15
N LYS A 373 10.79 -5.43 -3.60
CA LYS A 373 11.10 -6.80 -3.19
C LYS A 373 11.08 -7.68 -4.44
N ASN A 374 12.11 -7.52 -5.27
CA ASN A 374 12.57 -8.57 -6.15
C ASN A 374 13.72 -9.28 -5.43
N ASP A 375 13.41 -10.31 -4.66
CA ASP A 375 14.39 -11.30 -4.18
C ASP A 375 14.81 -12.24 -5.33
N THR A 376 15.21 -11.64 -6.45
CA THR A 376 16.07 -12.28 -7.44
C THR A 376 17.40 -11.56 -7.33
N PRO A 377 18.52 -12.26 -7.07
CA PRO A 377 19.84 -11.65 -7.20
C PRO A 377 19.94 -11.12 -8.63
N ILE A 378 19.82 -9.80 -8.80
CA ILE A 378 20.13 -9.17 -10.07
C ILE A 378 21.60 -9.52 -10.31
N PRO A 379 21.95 -10.20 -11.42
CA PRO A 379 23.35 -10.40 -11.75
C PRO A 379 23.99 -9.02 -11.73
N SER A 380 25.11 -8.87 -11.02
CA SER A 380 25.84 -7.61 -10.98
C SER A 380 25.94 -7.07 -12.41
N ALA A 381 25.24 -5.98 -12.70
CA ALA A 381 25.34 -5.36 -14.01
C ALA A 381 26.79 -4.90 -14.14
N ALA A 382 27.55 -5.63 -14.95
CA ALA A 382 28.89 -5.23 -15.33
C ALA A 382 28.77 -3.91 -16.10
N GLY A 383 29.22 -2.83 -15.48
CA GLY A 383 29.39 -1.53 -16.13
C GLY A 383 28.30 -0.50 -15.80
N THR A 384 28.30 0.01 -14.57
CA THR A 384 27.85 1.39 -14.39
C THR A 384 28.98 2.30 -14.84
N ASP A 385 28.70 3.25 -15.73
CA ASP A 385 29.69 4.21 -16.20
C ASP A 385 30.23 5.01 -15.01
N LEU A 386 31.56 4.97 -14.82
CA LEU A 386 32.27 5.72 -13.80
C LEU A 386 31.98 7.22 -13.90
N ALA A 387 31.71 7.73 -15.12
CA ALA A 387 31.31 9.10 -15.33
C ALA A 387 29.93 9.41 -14.74
N ALA A 388 28.97 8.47 -14.83
CA ALA A 388 27.64 8.64 -14.25
C ALA A 388 27.67 8.63 -12.71
N ILE A 389 28.50 7.77 -12.11
CA ILE A 389 28.69 7.75 -10.65
C ILE A 389 29.30 9.06 -10.17
N ARG A 390 30.35 9.54 -10.85
CA ARG A 390 30.99 10.82 -10.50
C ARG A 390 30.06 12.01 -10.68
N LEU A 391 29.23 12.00 -11.72
CA LEU A 391 28.24 13.04 -11.94
C LEU A 391 27.16 13.05 -10.85
N ALA A 392 26.71 11.87 -10.41
CA ALA A 392 25.78 11.74 -9.30
C ALA A 392 26.36 12.28 -7.99
N ILE A 393 27.61 11.91 -7.66
CA ILE A 393 28.34 12.43 -6.49
C ILE A 393 28.49 13.94 -6.58
N SER A 394 28.98 14.47 -7.71
CA SER A 394 29.19 15.90 -7.86
C SER A 394 27.89 16.69 -7.75
N HIS A 395 26.79 16.17 -8.31
CA HIS A 395 25.49 16.82 -8.22
C HIS A 395 24.97 16.87 -6.77
N LEU A 396 25.08 15.77 -6.02
CA LEU A 396 24.72 15.77 -4.61
C LEU A 396 25.60 16.74 -3.81
N ALA A 397 26.92 16.72 -4.00
CA ALA A 397 27.85 17.62 -3.33
C ALA A 397 27.55 19.10 -3.63
N GLU A 398 27.24 19.45 -4.88
CA GLU A 398 26.81 20.79 -5.27
C GLU A 398 25.51 21.20 -4.55
N THR A 399 24.51 20.32 -4.50
CA THR A 399 23.25 20.64 -3.79
C THR A 399 23.43 20.75 -2.29
N ASN A 400 24.24 19.87 -1.69
CA ASN A 400 24.54 19.82 -0.27
C ASN A 400 25.30 21.08 0.20
N THR A 401 26.27 21.54 -0.60
CA THR A 401 27.04 22.76 -0.31
C THR A 401 26.19 24.03 -0.35
N VAL A 402 25.17 24.07 -1.20
CA VAL A 402 24.22 25.20 -1.29
C VAL A 402 23.17 25.14 -0.16
N GLY A 403 23.06 24.01 0.55
CA GLY A 403 22.11 23.82 1.65
C GLY A 403 20.65 23.72 1.19
N LEU A 404 20.42 23.48 -0.11
CA LEU A 404 19.10 23.23 -0.66
C LEU A 404 18.85 21.71 -0.69
N PRO A 405 17.65 21.24 -0.29
CA PRO A 405 17.32 19.83 -0.40
C PRO A 405 17.36 19.40 -1.88
N PRO A 406 18.13 18.36 -2.24
CA PRO A 406 18.10 17.83 -3.59
C PRO A 406 16.71 17.29 -3.91
N ASP A 407 16.33 17.38 -5.19
CA ASP A 407 15.04 16.86 -5.67
C ASP A 407 14.90 15.35 -5.35
N ARG A 408 13.70 14.94 -4.93
CA ARG A 408 13.44 13.58 -4.43
C ARG A 408 13.74 12.53 -5.50
N LEU A 409 13.46 12.83 -6.77
CA LEU A 409 13.79 11.96 -7.88
C LEU A 409 15.31 11.73 -8.01
N HIS A 410 16.12 12.75 -7.76
CA HIS A 410 17.58 12.63 -7.81
C HIS A 410 18.12 11.75 -6.66
N ILE A 411 17.57 11.91 -5.45
CA ILE A 411 17.88 11.03 -4.31
C ILE A 411 17.53 9.56 -4.62
N GLU A 412 16.35 9.32 -5.18
CA GLU A 412 15.87 7.98 -5.54
C GLU A 412 16.71 7.35 -6.65
N ASN A 413 17.09 8.12 -7.68
CA ASN A 413 17.99 7.69 -8.74
C ASN A 413 19.36 7.29 -8.19
N VAL A 414 19.91 8.07 -7.25
CA VAL A 414 21.20 7.74 -6.60
C VAL A 414 21.08 6.49 -5.72
N ARG A 415 19.98 6.33 -4.98
CA ARG A 415 19.71 5.10 -4.20
C ARG A 415 19.61 3.87 -5.10
N ALA A 416 18.99 4.00 -6.27
CA ALA A 416 18.90 2.93 -7.27
C ALA A 416 20.25 2.64 -7.95
N LEU A 417 21.12 3.64 -8.09
CA LEU A 417 22.47 3.52 -8.65
C LEU A 417 23.43 2.78 -7.69
N ARG A 418 23.32 3.04 -6.39
CA ARG A 418 24.26 2.58 -5.35
C ARG A 418 24.59 1.07 -5.39
N PRO A 419 23.63 0.13 -5.54
CA PRO A 419 23.93 -1.30 -5.60
C PRO A 419 24.91 -1.68 -6.72
N SER A 420 24.92 -0.92 -7.82
CA SER A 420 25.77 -1.14 -9.00
C SER A 420 27.16 -0.51 -8.88
N VAL A 421 27.41 0.31 -7.85
CA VAL A 421 28.73 0.92 -7.58
C VAL A 421 29.63 -0.08 -6.85
N PRO A 422 30.83 -0.45 -7.31
CA PRO A 422 31.70 -1.35 -6.56
C PRO A 422 32.07 -0.81 -5.17
N ALA A 423 32.28 -1.71 -4.19
CA ALA A 423 32.80 -1.30 -2.88
C ALA A 423 34.18 -0.63 -3.00
N GLY A 424 34.42 0.40 -2.18
CA GLY A 424 35.64 1.20 -2.19
C GLY A 424 35.32 2.70 -2.14
N ALA A 425 36.36 3.53 -2.32
CA ALA A 425 36.30 4.97 -2.06
C ALA A 425 35.13 5.71 -2.76
N LEU A 426 34.76 5.30 -3.97
CA LEU A 426 33.64 5.91 -4.71
C LEU A 426 32.26 5.56 -4.13
N ARG A 427 32.09 4.35 -3.58
CA ARG A 427 30.85 3.98 -2.88
C ARG A 427 30.77 4.71 -1.55
N ASP A 428 31.90 4.85 -0.85
CA ASP A 428 31.97 5.56 0.43
C ASP A 428 31.67 7.05 0.25
N GLU A 429 32.20 7.67 -0.82
CA GLU A 429 31.92 9.07 -1.19
C GLU A 429 30.45 9.26 -1.57
N LEU A 430 29.87 8.34 -2.36
CA LEU A 430 28.44 8.37 -2.67
C LEU A 430 27.56 8.24 -1.41
N ASP A 431 27.94 7.36 -0.48
CA ASP A 431 27.20 7.16 0.77
C ASP A 431 27.27 8.38 1.70
N ALA A 432 28.41 9.06 1.75
CA ALA A 432 28.55 10.31 2.50
C ALA A 432 27.65 11.42 1.93
N GLU A 433 27.70 11.66 0.61
CA GLU A 433 26.90 12.70 -0.04
C GLU A 433 25.40 12.38 0.01
N LEU A 434 25.03 11.11 -0.12
CA LEU A 434 23.64 10.68 0.00
C LEU A 434 23.12 10.85 1.43
N ALA A 435 23.92 10.58 2.45
CA ALA A 435 23.52 10.80 3.85
C ALA A 435 23.21 12.28 4.13
N GLU A 436 24.06 13.19 3.64
CA GLU A 436 23.86 14.64 3.76
C GLU A 436 22.59 15.10 3.02
N ALA A 437 22.39 14.61 1.80
CA ALA A 437 21.20 14.88 1.00
C ALA A 437 19.90 14.43 1.69
N LEU A 438 19.89 13.24 2.33
CA LEU A 438 18.73 12.73 3.05
C LEU A 438 18.38 13.55 4.29
N VAL A 439 19.38 14.05 5.01
CA VAL A 439 19.16 14.93 6.17
C VAL A 439 18.59 16.27 5.72
N LEU A 440 19.18 16.89 4.69
CA LEU A 440 18.68 18.14 4.11
C LEU A 440 17.25 18.00 3.58
N ALA A 441 16.89 16.84 3.03
CA ALA A 441 15.55 16.54 2.54
C ALA A 441 14.53 16.13 3.62
N GLY A 442 14.91 16.05 4.90
CA GLY A 442 14.00 15.64 5.98
C GLY A 442 13.64 14.14 5.98
N LEU A 443 14.38 13.30 5.25
CA LEU A 443 14.07 11.89 5.03
C LEU A 443 14.69 10.98 6.12
N ALA A 444 14.28 11.18 7.38
CA ALA A 444 14.85 10.49 8.54
C ALA A 444 14.76 8.95 8.49
N GLY A 445 13.83 8.39 7.72
CA GLY A 445 13.65 6.95 7.58
C GLY A 445 14.74 6.33 6.71
N ALA A 446 14.97 6.92 5.54
CA ALA A 446 16.05 6.52 4.64
C ALA A 446 17.43 6.75 5.27
N ALA A 447 17.61 7.82 6.04
CA ALA A 447 18.85 8.07 6.79
C ALA A 447 19.12 6.97 7.83
N ALA A 448 18.11 6.58 8.62
CA ALA A 448 18.24 5.47 9.58
C ALA A 448 18.45 4.11 8.89
N GLU A 449 17.82 3.89 7.73
CA GLU A 449 18.04 2.69 6.90
C GLU A 449 19.53 2.55 6.52
N MET A 450 20.18 3.66 6.12
CA MET A 450 21.62 3.65 5.80
C MET A 450 22.48 3.20 6.97
N VAL A 451 22.12 3.60 8.19
CA VAL A 451 22.82 3.15 9.40
C VAL A 451 22.53 1.67 9.69
N SER A 452 21.27 1.25 9.62
CA SER A 452 20.86 -0.14 9.89
C SER A 452 21.48 -1.15 8.92
N THR A 453 21.73 -0.74 7.68
CA THR A 453 22.33 -1.57 6.63
C THR A 453 23.86 -1.46 6.58
N GLY A 454 24.46 -0.75 7.55
CA GLY A 454 25.92 -0.59 7.66
C GLY A 454 26.55 0.24 6.55
N LYS A 455 25.76 1.05 5.83
CA LYS A 455 26.24 1.92 4.74
C LYS A 455 26.97 3.16 5.29
N ILE A 456 26.57 3.62 6.46
CA ILE A 456 27.19 4.73 7.22
C ILE A 456 27.09 4.42 8.72
N THR A 457 28.03 4.88 9.55
CA THR A 457 27.93 4.66 11.00
C THR A 457 26.92 5.60 11.64
N ALA A 458 26.36 5.20 12.79
CA ALA A 458 25.46 6.06 13.56
C ALA A 458 26.14 7.37 13.98
N GLU A 459 27.44 7.32 14.29
CA GLU A 459 28.26 8.49 14.61
C GLU A 459 28.39 9.46 13.44
N GLN A 460 28.70 8.94 12.24
CA GLN A 460 28.79 9.74 11.02
C GLN A 460 27.45 10.41 10.70
N MET A 461 26.34 9.66 10.79
CA MET A 461 25.01 10.21 10.56
C MET A 461 24.64 11.29 11.59
N LEU A 462 24.99 11.10 12.88
CA LEU A 462 24.76 12.12 13.90
C LEU A 462 25.52 13.42 13.58
N GLY A 463 26.76 13.32 13.10
CA GLY A 463 27.52 14.50 12.65
C GLY A 463 26.85 15.26 11.51
N VAL A 464 26.23 14.55 10.56
CA VAL A 464 25.45 15.16 9.46
C VAL A 464 24.21 15.87 10.01
N ILE A 465 23.48 15.26 10.94
CA ILE A 465 22.29 15.85 11.58
C ILE A 465 22.66 17.12 12.33
N GLU A 466 23.74 17.08 13.13
CA GLU A 466 24.23 18.25 13.87
C GLU A 466 24.61 19.42 12.94
N LYS A 467 25.09 19.11 11.72
CA LYS A 467 25.48 20.11 10.71
C LYS A 467 24.28 20.74 9.98
N HIS A 468 23.23 19.96 9.67
CA HIS A 468 22.17 20.39 8.75
C HIS A 468 20.75 20.48 9.34
N ALA A 469 20.47 19.79 10.44
CA ALA A 469 19.14 19.69 11.04
C ALA A 469 19.23 19.95 12.55
N ALA A 470 19.61 21.18 12.92
CA ALA A 470 19.67 21.59 14.33
C ALA A 470 18.27 21.89 14.91
N GLY A 471 18.11 21.74 16.22
CA GLY A 471 16.86 22.07 16.89
C GLY A 471 15.77 21.00 16.65
N VAL A 472 14.54 21.44 16.41
CA VAL A 472 13.37 20.56 16.32
C VAL A 472 13.44 19.63 15.10
N ASP A 473 14.05 20.09 13.99
CA ASP A 473 14.12 19.32 12.74
C ASP A 473 15.03 18.08 12.86
N GLY A 474 16.03 18.12 13.75
CA GLY A 474 16.93 16.99 14.02
C GLY A 474 16.34 15.90 14.93
N VAL A 475 15.25 16.21 15.66
CA VAL A 475 14.67 15.30 16.66
C VAL A 475 14.24 13.98 16.02
N ALA A 476 13.55 14.05 14.88
CA ALA A 476 13.05 12.87 14.17
C ALA A 476 14.19 11.93 13.76
N PHE A 477 15.35 12.49 13.37
CA PHE A 477 16.53 11.71 13.02
C PHE A 477 17.19 11.10 14.26
N ILE A 478 17.42 11.91 15.29
CA ILE A 478 18.08 11.47 16.53
C ILE A 478 17.31 10.31 17.17
N VAL A 479 15.99 10.42 17.28
CA VAL A 479 15.14 9.36 17.87
C VAL A 479 15.23 8.07 17.06
N ARG A 480 15.30 8.14 15.73
CA ARG A 480 15.43 6.95 14.86
C ARG A 480 16.82 6.32 14.91
N LEU A 481 17.85 7.07 15.29
CA LEU A 481 19.21 6.55 15.47
C LEU A 481 19.41 5.81 16.80
N GLU A 482 18.53 5.97 17.79
CA GLU A 482 18.69 5.37 19.12
C GLU A 482 19.06 3.87 19.13
N PRO A 483 18.42 2.99 18.32
CA PRO A 483 18.73 1.56 18.33
C PRO A 483 20.13 1.24 17.80
N HIS A 484 20.75 2.18 17.10
CA HIS A 484 22.04 2.02 16.45
C HIS A 484 23.20 2.66 17.24
N LEU A 485 22.89 3.32 18.36
CA LEU A 485 23.87 3.94 19.25
C LEU A 485 24.08 3.04 20.46
N ALA A 486 25.30 2.51 20.63
CA ALA A 486 25.60 1.68 21.79
C ALA A 486 25.43 2.47 23.11
N PRO A 487 25.09 1.83 24.24
CA PRO A 487 24.96 2.51 25.53
C PRO A 487 26.20 3.32 25.92
N ASP A 488 27.38 2.86 25.49
CA ASP A 488 28.69 3.43 25.81
C ASP A 488 29.20 4.38 24.72
N ASP A 489 28.43 4.58 23.64
CA ASP A 489 28.83 5.36 22.48
C ASP A 489 28.81 6.87 22.81
N PRO A 490 29.93 7.60 22.61
CA PRO A 490 29.96 9.06 22.74
C PRO A 490 28.87 9.77 21.91
N ALA A 491 28.46 9.20 20.78
CA ALA A 491 27.36 9.73 19.96
C ALA A 491 26.01 9.65 20.69
N ARG A 492 25.78 8.67 21.58
CA ARG A 492 24.57 8.58 22.40
C ARG A 492 24.45 9.76 23.37
N LEU A 493 25.56 10.18 23.99
CA LEU A 493 25.60 11.35 24.87
C LEU A 493 25.39 12.68 24.10
N ARG A 494 25.89 12.76 22.87
CA ARG A 494 25.64 13.92 21.99
C ARG A 494 24.18 14.02 21.59
N ALA A 495 23.58 12.92 21.14
CA ALA A 495 22.15 12.79 20.84
C ALA A 495 21.27 13.21 22.04
N ARG A 496 21.61 12.74 23.25
CA ARG A 496 20.96 13.18 24.49
C ARG A 496 21.02 14.69 24.69
N SER A 497 22.21 15.27 24.52
CA SER A 497 22.44 16.70 24.73
C SER A 497 21.64 17.55 23.74
N ALA A 498 21.55 17.11 22.48
CA ALA A 498 20.73 17.76 21.46
C ALA A 498 19.22 17.72 21.80
N LEU A 499 18.70 16.62 22.34
CA LEU A 499 17.30 16.51 22.77
C LEU A 499 16.99 17.39 23.99
N LEU A 500 17.91 17.51 24.94
CA LEU A 500 17.78 18.43 26.08
C LEU A 500 17.75 19.89 25.63
N ALA A 501 18.57 20.25 24.63
CA ALA A 501 18.63 21.62 24.11
C ALA A 501 17.30 22.12 23.51
N VAL A 502 16.43 21.19 23.06
CA VAL A 502 15.10 21.50 22.52
C VAL A 502 13.96 21.25 23.51
N GLY A 503 14.26 20.96 24.78
CA GLY A 503 13.27 20.77 25.84
C GLY A 503 12.57 19.40 25.84
N LEU A 504 13.13 18.39 25.15
CA LEU A 504 12.58 17.04 25.11
C LEU A 504 13.23 16.13 26.15
N GLU A 505 12.98 16.42 27.42
CA GLU A 505 13.59 15.72 28.56
C GLU A 505 13.28 14.21 28.55
N ASP A 506 12.02 13.82 28.27
CA ASP A 506 11.60 12.42 28.21
C ASP A 506 12.31 11.64 27.08
N ALA A 507 12.48 12.26 25.92
CA ALA A 507 13.21 11.66 24.81
C ALA A 507 14.70 11.53 25.17
N ALA A 508 15.28 12.56 25.80
CA ALA A 508 16.68 12.54 26.24
C ALA A 508 16.98 11.47 27.29
N GLN A 509 16.02 11.12 28.15
CA GLN A 509 16.19 10.03 29.13
C GLN A 509 16.47 8.67 28.48
N ARG A 510 15.94 8.43 27.27
CA ARG A 510 16.20 7.18 26.52
C ARG A 510 17.67 7.05 26.10
N PHE A 511 18.35 8.18 25.93
CA PHE A 511 19.77 8.27 25.59
C PHE A 511 20.66 8.41 26.83
N ALA A 512 20.09 8.37 28.04
CA ALA A 512 20.87 8.36 29.26
C ALA A 512 21.62 7.03 29.39
N VAL A 513 22.89 7.10 29.77
CA VAL A 513 23.61 5.95 30.31
C VAL A 513 22.89 5.60 31.62
N LEU A 514 22.26 4.42 31.67
CA LEU A 514 21.70 3.92 32.93
C LEU A 514 22.84 3.91 33.96
N PRO A 515 22.62 4.45 35.18
CA PRO A 515 23.54 4.20 36.27
C PRO A 515 23.79 2.69 36.37
N ASP A 516 25.00 2.30 36.76
CA ASP A 516 25.47 0.92 36.95
C ASP A 516 24.66 0.21 38.06
N ASP A 517 23.34 0.06 37.88
CA ASP A 517 22.50 -0.93 38.54
C ASP A 517 22.83 -2.24 37.86
N ARG A 518 24.03 -2.75 38.14
CA ARG A 518 24.28 -4.17 38.04
C ARG A 518 23.24 -4.84 38.93
N LEU A 519 22.22 -5.39 38.30
CA LEU A 519 21.63 -6.62 38.78
C LEU A 519 22.81 -7.52 39.19
N PRO A 520 22.82 -8.06 40.42
CA PRO A 520 23.93 -8.88 40.89
C PRO A 520 24.23 -9.93 39.84
N ASP A 521 25.52 -10.03 39.54
CA ASP A 521 26.09 -10.82 38.46
C ASP A 521 25.47 -12.22 38.43
N ILE A 522 24.57 -12.47 37.47
CA ILE A 522 24.13 -13.83 37.12
C ILE A 522 25.11 -14.39 36.07
N ALA A 523 26.38 -14.00 36.12
CA ALA A 523 27.42 -14.57 35.26
C ALA A 523 28.02 -15.88 35.80
N ASP A 524 27.62 -16.38 36.98
CA ASP A 524 28.14 -17.66 37.50
C ASP A 524 27.03 -18.63 37.97
N ALA A 525 25.79 -18.45 37.50
CA ALA A 525 24.89 -19.61 37.47
C ALA A 525 25.31 -20.44 36.24
N PRO A 526 25.82 -21.68 36.41
CA PRO A 526 26.09 -22.53 35.26
C PRO A 526 24.79 -22.61 34.45
N ILE A 527 24.83 -22.10 33.21
CA ILE A 527 23.76 -22.32 32.25
C ILE A 527 23.61 -23.83 32.20
N ALA A 528 22.49 -24.34 32.74
CA ALA A 528 22.15 -25.75 32.60
C ALA A 528 22.31 -26.09 31.12
N PRO A 529 22.98 -27.20 30.77
CA PRO A 529 23.36 -27.50 29.39
C PRO A 529 22.18 -27.22 28.48
N SER A 530 22.34 -26.26 27.57
CA SER A 530 21.25 -25.73 26.76
C SER A 530 20.50 -26.91 26.16
N GLU A 531 19.22 -27.07 26.51
CA GLU A 531 18.34 -28.11 25.95
C GLU A 531 18.60 -28.16 24.43
N PRO A 532 19.08 -29.28 23.88
CA PRO A 532 19.53 -29.34 22.48
C PRO A 532 18.46 -28.89 21.49
N TRP A 533 17.18 -29.02 21.85
CA TRP A 533 16.04 -28.49 21.11
C TRP A 533 15.99 -26.96 21.04
N LEU A 534 16.25 -26.28 22.15
CA LEU A 534 16.29 -24.81 22.20
C LEU A 534 17.53 -24.25 21.49
N ALA A 535 18.65 -24.98 21.57
CA ALA A 535 19.89 -24.64 20.86
C ALA A 535 19.86 -25.02 19.36
N ARG A 536 18.80 -25.69 18.88
CA ARG A 536 18.67 -26.24 17.53
C ARG A 536 19.82 -27.19 17.13
N ASP A 537 20.40 -27.86 18.10
CA ASP A 537 21.39 -28.92 17.89
C ASP A 537 20.67 -30.23 17.55
N PHE A 538 20.11 -30.29 16.34
CA PHE A 538 19.36 -31.44 15.84
C PHE A 538 20.19 -32.73 15.80
N PRO A 539 21.49 -32.71 15.41
CA PRO A 539 22.33 -33.91 15.48
C PRO A 539 22.47 -34.48 16.90
N ALA A 540 22.62 -33.62 17.92
CA ALA A 540 22.68 -34.07 19.32
C ALA A 540 21.36 -34.67 19.80
N LEU A 541 20.21 -34.15 19.33
CA LEU A 541 18.89 -34.69 19.67
C LEU A 541 18.65 -36.08 19.10
N THR A 542 19.19 -36.36 17.92
CA THR A 542 19.01 -37.63 17.20
C THR A 542 20.11 -38.65 17.49
N ALA A 543 21.00 -38.36 18.44
CA ALA A 543 22.10 -39.26 18.83
C ALA A 543 21.61 -40.50 19.60
N ALA A 544 20.45 -40.41 20.26
CA ALA A 544 19.79 -41.54 20.93
C ALA A 544 19.16 -42.50 19.89
N PRO A 545 18.97 -43.79 20.21
CA PRO A 545 18.41 -44.76 19.26
C PRO A 545 16.90 -44.51 19.01
N PRO A 546 16.36 -44.86 17.81
CA PRO A 546 15.01 -44.47 17.37
C PRO A 546 13.85 -44.91 18.25
N ASP A 547 14.02 -45.97 19.03
CA ASP A 547 13.07 -46.51 19.99
C ASP A 547 12.87 -45.60 21.22
N GLU A 548 13.83 -44.72 21.50
CA GLU A 548 13.76 -43.73 22.59
C GLU A 548 13.35 -42.33 22.10
N TRP A 549 13.02 -42.18 20.82
CA TRP A 549 12.75 -40.87 20.23
C TRP A 549 11.43 -40.27 20.72
N THR A 550 11.54 -39.07 21.27
CA THR A 550 10.41 -38.18 21.55
C THR A 550 9.87 -37.53 20.26
N ALA A 551 8.72 -36.86 20.33
CA ALA A 551 8.19 -36.09 19.21
C ALA A 551 9.18 -35.02 18.71
N ARG A 552 9.94 -34.40 19.62
CA ARG A 552 11.03 -33.46 19.30
C ARG A 552 12.18 -34.15 18.57
N THR A 553 12.58 -35.34 19.02
CA THR A 553 13.66 -36.10 18.36
C THR A 553 13.27 -36.53 16.95
N ARG A 554 12.03 -36.99 16.74
CA ARG A 554 11.53 -37.38 15.40
C ARG A 554 11.46 -36.17 14.45
N MET A 555 11.08 -35.01 14.97
CA MET A 555 11.08 -33.77 14.19
C MET A 555 12.49 -33.31 13.82
N ALA A 556 13.45 -33.41 14.76
CA ALA A 556 14.85 -33.10 14.50
C ALA A 556 15.45 -33.97 13.39
N ASP A 557 15.15 -35.27 13.42
CA ASP A 557 15.57 -36.25 12.42
C ASP A 557 14.95 -36.00 11.03
N ALA A 558 13.65 -35.67 10.97
CA ALA A 558 13.01 -35.28 9.71
C ALA A 558 13.64 -34.03 9.07
N ILE A 559 14.05 -33.06 9.90
CA ILE A 559 14.77 -31.85 9.46
C ILE A 559 16.16 -32.22 8.92
N LEU A 560 16.91 -33.08 9.61
CA LEU A 560 18.23 -33.52 9.16
C LEU A 560 18.17 -34.29 7.84
N ARG A 561 17.25 -35.26 7.70
CA ARG A 561 17.06 -36.00 6.43
C ARG A 561 16.71 -35.08 5.26
N ARG A 562 15.90 -34.06 5.51
CA ARG A 562 15.56 -33.07 4.49
C ARG A 562 16.78 -32.29 4.02
N ASN A 563 17.69 -31.97 4.94
CA ASN A 563 18.89 -31.18 4.65
C ASN A 563 20.01 -32.01 4.01
N ASP A 564 20.11 -33.31 4.32
CA ASP A 564 21.17 -34.20 3.81
C ASP A 564 20.95 -34.66 2.36
N THR A 565 19.70 -34.71 1.89
CA THR A 565 19.42 -35.10 0.50
C THR A 565 19.22 -33.86 -0.37
N GLY A 566 20.10 -33.65 -1.34
CA GLY A 566 19.80 -32.76 -2.46
C GLY A 566 18.51 -33.21 -3.17
N LEU A 567 17.70 -32.25 -3.62
CA LEU A 567 16.51 -32.54 -4.42
C LEU A 567 16.94 -33.21 -5.74
N PRO A 568 16.31 -34.31 -6.17
CA PRO A 568 16.62 -34.92 -7.46
C PRO A 568 16.22 -33.99 -8.62
N ASP A 569 16.97 -34.04 -9.73
CA ASP A 569 16.72 -33.18 -10.90
C ASP A 569 15.42 -33.57 -11.65
N GLY A 570 14.39 -32.71 -11.54
CA GLY A 570 13.13 -32.69 -12.33
C GLY A 570 12.14 -33.83 -12.02
N ASP A 571 10.82 -33.75 -12.23
CA ASP A 571 9.83 -32.67 -12.35
C ASP A 571 8.55 -33.16 -11.60
N LEU A 572 8.31 -34.48 -11.56
CA LEU A 572 7.25 -35.12 -10.75
C LEU A 572 7.74 -35.92 -9.55
N ALA A 573 8.85 -36.66 -9.66
CA ALA A 573 9.37 -37.46 -8.53
C ALA A 573 9.93 -36.57 -7.42
N ALA A 574 10.59 -35.46 -7.78
CA ALA A 574 11.02 -34.44 -6.82
C ALA A 574 9.83 -33.78 -6.12
N ALA A 575 8.75 -33.50 -6.86
CA ALA A 575 7.54 -32.91 -6.31
C ALA A 575 6.81 -33.88 -5.36
N ASP A 576 6.69 -35.15 -5.72
CA ASP A 576 6.06 -36.17 -4.87
C ASP A 576 6.86 -36.43 -3.59
N GLU A 577 8.19 -36.44 -3.69
CA GLU A 577 9.09 -36.55 -2.53
C GLU A 577 8.97 -35.34 -1.59
N VAL A 578 8.89 -34.12 -2.13
CA VAL A 578 8.66 -32.90 -1.35
C VAL A 578 7.29 -32.92 -0.66
N LEU A 579 6.24 -33.34 -1.38
CA LEU A 579 4.89 -33.44 -0.83
C LEU A 579 4.82 -34.52 0.25
N SER A 580 5.48 -35.67 0.05
CA SER A 580 5.56 -36.75 1.04
C SER A 580 6.25 -36.28 2.33
N ARG A 581 7.39 -35.61 2.22
CA ARG A 581 8.12 -35.03 3.37
C ARG A 581 7.35 -33.92 4.06
N SER A 582 6.60 -33.12 3.31
CA SER A 582 5.72 -32.08 3.87
C SER A 582 4.59 -32.71 4.70
N ARG A 583 3.99 -33.81 4.24
CA ARG A 583 2.99 -34.58 5.00
C ARG A 583 3.58 -35.20 6.26
N GLU A 584 4.77 -35.81 6.17
CA GLU A 584 5.49 -36.37 7.33
C GLU A 584 5.74 -35.29 8.40
N THR A 585 6.26 -34.13 7.97
CA THR A 585 6.51 -32.99 8.85
C THR A 585 5.22 -32.47 9.48
N GLY A 586 4.14 -32.34 8.70
CA GLY A 586 2.83 -31.91 9.18
C GLY A 586 2.23 -32.84 10.23
N MET A 587 2.43 -34.16 10.09
CA MET A 587 2.02 -35.13 11.11
C MET A 587 2.84 -35.01 12.40
N LEU A 588 4.16 -34.83 12.28
CA LEU A 588 5.05 -34.68 13.44
C LEU A 588 4.79 -33.38 14.20
N VAL A 589 4.46 -32.29 13.50
CA VAL A 589 4.05 -31.02 14.11
C VAL A 589 2.74 -31.18 14.88
N ARG A 590 1.75 -31.89 14.33
CA ARG A 590 0.51 -32.19 15.07
C ARG A 590 0.77 -33.02 16.32
N GLN A 591 1.62 -34.05 16.24
CA GLN A 591 2.01 -34.84 17.41
C GLN A 591 2.75 -34.02 18.48
N LEU A 592 3.51 -32.99 18.08
CA LEU A 592 4.15 -32.05 19.00
C LEU A 592 3.14 -31.13 19.69
N ILE A 593 2.09 -30.71 18.98
CA ILE A 593 1.04 -29.84 19.51
C ILE A 593 0.09 -30.64 20.43
N ASP A 594 -0.27 -31.85 20.04
CA ASP A 594 -1.20 -32.71 20.78
C ASP A 594 -0.54 -33.39 22.00
N GLY A 595 0.78 -33.35 22.09
CA GLY A 595 1.58 -33.90 23.20
C GLY A 595 2.04 -32.88 24.24
N LEU A 596 1.61 -31.61 24.12
CA LEU A 596 1.72 -30.54 25.13
C LEU A 596 0.42 -30.44 25.92
#